data_AF-A0A7Y0H3B6-F1
#
_entry.id   AF-A0A7Y0H3B6-F1
#
_cell.length_a   1.000
_cell.length_b   1.000
_cell.length_c   1.000
_cell.angle_alpha   90.00
_cell.angle_beta   90.00
_cell.angle_gamma   90.00
#
_symmetry.space_group_name_H-M   'P 1'
#
loop_
_entity.id
_entity.type
_entity.pdbx_description
1 polymer ?
#
loop_
_entity_poly.entity_id
_entity_poly.type
_entity_poly.pdbx_seq_one_letter_code
_entity_poly.pdbx_strand_id
1 'polypeptide(L)'
;MTRLSALTERNLNRQGFGKLDEETKSRVALPLRFTPAVGTALIVIGLVLQSPIWLGSMALVTLGGALLPSGMIIDLVYNLGVRHLFRAPPLPSTPKPRQFSYLLSTALLAGSAVSFYYGLPVWGFILGGLVVAGGTILTTTLWCLGSWWYGVVFRNATAK
;
A
#
# COMPACT_ATOMS: atom_id res chain seq x y z
N MET A 1 0.36 -20.48 -19.22
CA MET A 1 0.95 -19.51 -18.28
C MET A 1 0.68 -18.11 -18.79
N THR A 2 0.06 -17.27 -17.98
CA THR A 2 -0.28 -15.90 -18.37
C THR A 2 0.94 -15.00 -18.18
N ARG A 3 1.54 -14.59 -19.29
CA ARG A 3 2.62 -13.59 -19.30
C ARG A 3 2.09 -12.29 -18.68
N LEU A 4 2.84 -11.72 -17.74
CA LEU A 4 2.51 -10.41 -17.19
C LEU A 4 2.51 -9.35 -18.29
N SER A 5 1.62 -8.37 -18.18
CA SER A 5 1.71 -7.19 -19.05
C SER A 5 3.01 -6.44 -18.75
N ALA A 6 3.64 -5.86 -19.79
CA ALA A 6 4.87 -5.08 -19.63
C ALA A 6 4.71 -3.90 -18.65
N LEU A 7 3.49 -3.36 -18.55
CA LEU A 7 3.15 -2.32 -17.58
C LEU A 7 3.19 -2.85 -16.14
N THR A 8 2.57 -4.00 -15.88
CA THR A 8 2.54 -4.62 -14.55
C THR A 8 3.94 -4.99 -14.08
N GLU A 9 4.73 -5.59 -14.97
CA GLU A 9 6.12 -5.96 -14.68
C GLU A 9 6.97 -4.73 -14.33
N ARG A 10 6.88 -3.67 -15.15
CA ARG A 10 7.57 -2.40 -14.90
C ARG A 10 7.18 -1.79 -13.54
N ASN A 11 5.90 -1.86 -13.18
CA ASN A 11 5.40 -1.31 -11.92
C ASN A 11 5.87 -2.13 -10.71
N LEU A 12 5.88 -3.46 -10.81
CA LEU A 12 6.45 -4.35 -9.78
C LEU A 12 7.94 -4.10 -9.59
N ASN A 13 8.69 -3.95 -10.69
CA ASN A 13 10.11 -3.65 -10.64
C ASN A 13 10.38 -2.32 -9.91
N ARG A 14 9.57 -1.27 -10.17
CA ARG A 14 9.67 0.02 -9.47
C ARG A 14 9.33 -0.04 -7.99
N GLN A 15 8.48 -0.98 -7.58
CA GLN A 15 8.20 -1.22 -6.16
C GLN A 15 9.36 -1.91 -5.43
N GLY A 16 10.34 -2.45 -6.14
CA GLY A 16 11.48 -3.17 -5.57
C GLY A 16 11.47 -4.68 -5.82
N PHE A 17 10.53 -5.19 -6.63
CA PHE A 17 10.44 -6.61 -6.98
C PHE A 17 11.28 -7.00 -8.22
N GLY A 18 12.23 -6.15 -8.63
CA GLY A 18 13.03 -6.37 -9.84
C GLY A 18 13.92 -7.61 -9.83
N LYS A 19 14.24 -8.14 -8.64
CA LYS A 19 15.06 -9.36 -8.48
C LYS A 19 14.27 -10.67 -8.58
N LEU A 20 12.94 -10.60 -8.61
CA LEU A 20 12.11 -11.79 -8.79
C LEU A 20 12.11 -12.21 -10.26
N ASP A 21 12.06 -13.51 -10.50
CA ASP A 21 11.83 -14.08 -11.82
C ASP A 21 10.38 -13.84 -12.28
N GLU A 22 10.16 -13.92 -13.59
CA GLU A 22 8.85 -13.65 -14.20
C GLU A 22 7.76 -14.62 -13.72
N GLU A 23 8.11 -15.87 -13.45
CA GLU A 23 7.16 -16.85 -12.94
C GLU A 23 6.70 -16.46 -11.54
N THR A 24 7.62 -16.15 -10.62
CA THR A 24 7.27 -15.67 -9.28
C THR A 24 6.45 -14.39 -9.35
N LYS A 25 6.83 -13.40 -10.17
CA LYS A 25 6.06 -12.16 -10.34
C LYS A 25 4.63 -12.43 -10.78
N SER A 26 4.43 -13.32 -11.75
CA SER A 26 3.09 -13.64 -12.27
C SER A 26 2.18 -14.23 -11.19
N ARG A 27 2.75 -15.04 -10.29
CA ARG A 27 2.04 -15.68 -9.18
C ARG A 27 1.68 -14.68 -8.08
N VAL A 28 2.56 -13.73 -7.75
CA VAL A 28 2.34 -12.76 -6.66
C VAL A 28 1.61 -11.49 -7.08
N ALA A 29 1.52 -11.18 -8.37
CA ALA A 29 0.92 -9.94 -8.86
C ALA A 29 -0.53 -9.73 -8.39
N LEU A 30 -1.37 -10.76 -8.47
CA LEU A 30 -2.76 -10.68 -8.01
C LEU A 30 -2.86 -10.59 -6.47
N PRO A 31 -2.21 -11.49 -5.70
CA PRO A 31 -2.11 -11.36 -4.24
C PRO A 31 -1.65 -10.00 -3.74
N LEU A 32 -0.68 -9.37 -4.40
CA LEU A 32 -0.14 -8.07 -3.98
C LEU A 32 -1.18 -6.93 -4.04
N ARG A 33 -2.29 -7.13 -4.75
CA ARG A 33 -3.44 -6.20 -4.79
C ARG A 33 -4.38 -6.35 -3.60
N PHE A 34 -4.32 -7.46 -2.87
CA PHE A 34 -5.19 -7.71 -1.72
C PHE A 34 -5.01 -6.65 -0.63
N THR A 35 -3.76 -6.42 -0.22
CA THR A 35 -3.41 -5.45 0.82
C THR A 35 -3.91 -4.03 0.52
N PRO A 36 -3.59 -3.42 -0.65
CA PRO A 36 -4.10 -2.10 -0.96
C PRO A 36 -5.61 -2.10 -1.18
N ALA A 37 -6.24 -3.19 -1.66
CA ALA A 37 -7.70 -3.25 -1.81
C ALA A 37 -8.39 -3.17 -0.44
N VAL A 38 -8.01 -4.05 0.49
CA VAL A 38 -8.59 -4.10 1.83
C VAL A 38 -8.29 -2.82 2.61
N GLY A 39 -7.03 -2.36 2.58
CA GLY A 39 -6.65 -1.10 3.22
C GLY A 39 -7.44 0.10 2.69
N THR A 40 -7.59 0.20 1.37
CA THR A 40 -8.38 1.28 0.75
C THR A 40 -9.85 1.21 1.19
N ALA A 41 -10.46 0.03 1.18
CA ALA A 41 -11.85 -0.15 1.62
C ALA A 41 -12.04 0.28 3.09
N LEU A 42 -11.13 -0.11 3.99
CA LEU A 42 -11.18 0.28 5.39
C LEU A 42 -11.02 1.79 5.58
N ILE A 43 -10.16 2.44 4.79
CA ILE A 43 -10.00 3.91 4.83
C ILE A 43 -11.26 4.61 4.32
N VAL A 44 -11.87 4.11 3.24
CA VAL A 44 -13.15 4.64 2.72
C VAL A 44 -14.24 4.56 3.78
N ILE A 45 -14.35 3.44 4.50
CA ILE A 45 -15.27 3.30 5.64
C ILE A 45 -14.98 4.39 6.70
N GLY A 46 -13.71 4.58 7.07
CA GLY A 46 -13.32 5.61 8.03
C GLY A 46 -13.69 7.03 7.61
N LEU A 47 -13.53 7.34 6.31
CA LEU A 47 -13.88 8.64 5.75
C LEU A 47 -15.39 8.87 5.68
N VAL A 48 -16.16 7.86 5.24
CA VAL A 48 -17.63 7.93 5.20
C VAL A 48 -18.19 8.13 6.60
N LEU A 49 -17.63 7.43 7.59
CA LEU A 49 -18.01 7.58 9.00
C LEU A 49 -17.42 8.84 9.66
N GLN A 50 -16.53 9.57 8.97
CA GLN A 50 -15.78 10.71 9.49
C GLN A 50 -15.13 10.41 10.85
N SER A 51 -14.68 9.17 11.07
CA SER A 51 -14.26 8.70 12.38
C SER A 51 -12.76 8.96 12.61
N PRO A 52 -12.38 9.87 13.53
CA PRO A 52 -10.97 10.14 13.84
C PRO A 52 -10.27 8.90 14.39
N ILE A 53 -10.97 8.14 15.24
CA ILE A 53 -10.45 6.93 15.90
C ILE A 53 -10.14 5.88 14.83
N TRP A 54 -11.07 5.64 13.90
CA TRP A 54 -10.88 4.64 12.85
C TRP A 54 -9.71 4.99 11.93
N LEU A 55 -9.65 6.23 11.44
CA LEU A 55 -8.57 6.69 10.57
C LEU A 55 -7.22 6.71 11.31
N GLY A 56 -7.21 7.07 12.60
CA GLY A 56 -6.04 6.98 13.46
C GLY A 56 -5.55 5.54 13.63
N SER A 57 -6.45 4.57 13.85
CA SER A 57 -6.10 3.15 13.87
C SER A 57 -5.52 2.67 12.54
N MET A 58 -6.10 3.11 11.41
CA MET A 58 -5.53 2.79 10.09
C MET A 58 -4.14 3.39 9.88
N ALA A 59 -3.87 4.59 10.42
CA ALA A 59 -2.54 5.18 10.40
C ALA A 59 -1.52 4.30 11.15
N LEU A 60 -1.90 3.71 12.29
CA LEU A 60 -1.04 2.78 13.02
C LEU A 60 -0.78 1.49 12.23
N VAL A 61 -1.79 0.96 11.53
CA VAL A 61 -1.63 -0.21 10.64
C VAL A 61 -0.62 0.10 9.54
N THR A 62 -0.75 1.25 8.87
CA THR A 62 0.20 1.65 7.82
C THR A 62 1.60 1.93 8.39
N LEU A 63 1.69 2.45 9.62
CA LEU A 63 2.97 2.68 10.30
C LEU A 63 3.70 1.35 10.55
N GLY A 64 2.97 0.32 10.99
CA GLY A 64 3.51 -1.03 11.14
C GLY A 64 4.14 -1.55 9.86
N GLY A 65 3.46 -1.39 8.72
CA GLY A 65 4.01 -1.75 7.40
C GLY A 65 5.18 -0.88 6.94
N ALA A 66 5.27 0.37 7.40
CA ALA A 66 6.38 1.27 7.09
C ALA A 66 7.66 0.91 7.87
N LEU A 67 7.51 0.53 9.14
CA LEU A 67 8.63 0.23 10.04
C LEU A 67 9.13 -1.20 9.87
N LEU A 68 8.22 -2.16 9.66
CA LEU A 68 8.52 -3.58 9.66
C LEU A 68 8.24 -4.18 8.27
N PRO A 69 9.23 -4.81 7.60
CA PRO A 69 9.05 -5.42 6.28
C PRO A 69 7.94 -6.47 6.21
N SER A 70 7.62 -7.10 7.34
CA SER A 70 6.58 -8.12 7.50
C SER A 70 5.52 -7.74 8.54
N GLY A 71 5.51 -6.48 9.00
CA GLY A 71 4.60 -6.02 10.07
C GLY A 71 3.29 -5.41 9.57
N MET A 72 3.02 -5.44 8.27
CA MET A 72 1.71 -5.05 7.75
C MET A 72 0.67 -6.08 8.20
N ILE A 73 -0.22 -5.67 9.11
CA ILE A 73 -1.24 -6.55 9.71
C ILE A 73 -2.12 -7.21 8.63
N ILE A 74 -2.46 -6.46 7.58
CA ILE A 74 -3.28 -6.98 6.47
C ILE A 74 -2.53 -8.11 5.71
N ASP A 75 -1.21 -8.01 5.55
CA ASP A 75 -0.39 -9.05 4.90
C ASP A 75 -0.33 -10.30 5.77
N LEU A 76 -0.28 -10.14 7.10
CA LEU A 76 -0.33 -11.25 8.05
C LEU A 76 -1.67 -11.97 7.99
N VAL A 77 -2.80 -11.23 7.98
CA VAL A 77 -4.14 -11.81 7.82
C VAL A 77 -4.25 -12.58 6.50
N TYR A 78 -3.70 -12.03 5.42
CA TYR A 78 -3.66 -12.74 4.13
C TYR A 78 -2.83 -14.04 4.23
N ASN A 79 -1.62 -13.95 4.77
CA ASN A 79 -0.69 -15.08 4.83
C ASN A 79 -1.12 -16.18 5.81
N LEU A 80 -1.84 -15.84 6.88
CA LEU A 80 -2.32 -16.82 7.87
C LEU A 80 -3.68 -17.41 7.49
N GLY A 81 -4.57 -16.64 6.86
CA GLY A 81 -5.93 -17.08 6.54
C GLY A 81 -6.20 -17.20 5.05
N VAL A 82 -6.30 -16.05 4.37
CA VAL A 82 -6.82 -15.94 3.00
C VAL A 82 -6.06 -16.84 2.02
N ARG A 83 -4.73 -16.88 2.11
CA ARG A 83 -3.93 -17.71 1.21
C ARG A 83 -4.28 -19.20 1.29
N HIS A 84 -4.61 -19.71 2.48
CA HIS A 84 -4.92 -21.12 2.69
C HIS A 84 -6.32 -21.46 2.16
N LEU A 85 -7.25 -20.52 2.30
CA LEU A 85 -8.61 -20.67 1.76
C LEU A 85 -8.62 -20.71 0.22
N PHE A 86 -7.81 -19.86 -0.42
CA PHE A 86 -7.77 -19.74 -1.89
C PHE A 86 -6.60 -20.49 -2.55
N ARG A 87 -5.82 -21.26 -1.78
CA ARG A 87 -4.57 -21.93 -2.23
C ARG A 87 -3.64 -20.97 -3.00
N ALA A 88 -3.57 -19.72 -2.55
CA ALA A 88 -2.83 -18.66 -3.18
C ALA A 88 -1.38 -18.61 -2.65
N PRO A 89 -0.42 -18.08 -3.43
CA PRO A 89 0.97 -18.02 -3.00
C PRO A 89 1.15 -17.00 -1.86
N PRO A 90 2.16 -17.18 -1.00
CA PRO A 90 2.47 -16.25 0.08
C PRO A 90 2.91 -14.88 -0.47
N LEU A 91 2.59 -13.83 0.26
CA LEU A 91 3.09 -12.49 -0.06
C LEU A 91 4.59 -12.39 0.30
N PRO A 92 5.43 -11.86 -0.61
CA PRO A 92 6.82 -11.58 -0.31
C PRO A 92 6.94 -10.43 0.71
N SER A 93 8.09 -10.33 1.38
CA SER A 93 8.36 -9.22 2.29
C SER A 93 8.30 -7.87 1.58
N THR A 94 7.81 -6.85 2.29
CA THR A 94 7.61 -5.52 1.72
C THR A 94 8.96 -4.84 1.48
N PRO A 95 9.31 -4.51 0.22
CA PRO A 95 10.56 -3.82 -0.11
C PRO A 95 10.55 -2.36 0.34
N LYS A 96 11.75 -1.78 0.53
CA LYS A 96 11.95 -0.40 1.01
C LYS A 96 11.14 0.69 0.25
N PRO A 97 11.02 0.67 -1.09
CA PRO A 97 10.24 1.67 -1.81
C PRO A 97 8.74 1.64 -1.44
N ARG A 98 8.20 0.46 -1.15
CA ARG A 98 6.80 0.29 -0.74
C ARG A 98 6.59 0.67 0.73
N GLN A 99 7.57 0.43 1.60
CA GLN A 99 7.56 0.93 2.98
C GLN A 99 7.45 2.47 3.04
N PHE A 100 8.13 3.17 2.13
CA PHE A 100 8.02 4.63 2.02
C PHE A 100 6.59 5.08 1.69
N SER A 101 5.88 4.34 0.82
CA SER A 101 4.48 4.63 0.52
C SER A 101 3.57 4.44 1.74
N TYR A 102 3.86 3.45 2.60
CA TYR A 102 3.14 3.25 3.84
C TYR A 102 3.42 4.35 4.85
N LEU A 103 4.64 4.87 4.90
CA LEU A 103 4.99 6.04 5.74
C LEU A 103 4.23 7.29 5.29
N LEU A 104 4.18 7.55 3.98
CA LEU A 104 3.40 8.66 3.44
C LEU A 104 1.91 8.52 3.75
N SER A 105 1.37 7.31 3.58
CA SER A 105 -0.03 7.02 3.91
C SER A 105 -0.31 7.23 5.40
N THR A 106 0.62 6.84 6.27
CA THR A 106 0.54 7.06 7.72
C THR A 106 0.42 8.54 8.04
N ALA A 107 1.29 9.39 7.47
CA ALA A 107 1.27 10.82 7.72
C ALA A 107 -0.06 11.47 7.26
N LEU A 108 -0.55 11.10 6.06
CA LEU A 108 -1.80 11.61 5.53
C LEU A 108 -3.03 11.13 6.32
N LEU A 109 -3.06 9.86 6.74
CA LEU A 109 -4.15 9.32 7.56
C LEU A 109 -4.15 9.93 8.98
N ALA A 110 -2.98 10.11 9.58
CA ALA A 110 -2.87 10.79 10.87
C ALA A 110 -3.35 12.25 10.76
N GLY A 111 -2.93 12.97 9.71
CA GLY A 111 -3.43 14.32 9.44
C GLY A 111 -4.94 14.37 9.19
N SER A 112 -5.49 13.38 8.48
CA SER A 112 -6.94 13.23 8.25
C SER A 112 -7.68 13.01 9.57
N ALA A 113 -7.21 12.09 10.41
CA ALA A 113 -7.78 11.81 11.73
C ALA A 113 -7.76 13.05 12.64
N VAL A 114 -6.63 13.75 12.70
CA VAL A 114 -6.48 14.99 13.46
C VAL A 114 -7.45 16.07 12.94
N SER A 115 -7.61 16.18 11.62
CA SER A 115 -8.53 17.14 11.02
C SER A 115 -9.98 16.87 11.43
N PHE A 116 -10.43 15.61 11.39
CA PHE A 116 -11.77 15.25 11.87
C PHE A 116 -11.93 15.47 13.37
N TYR A 117 -10.88 15.19 14.16
CA TYR A 117 -10.90 15.44 15.61
C TYR A 117 -11.10 16.92 15.96
N TYR A 118 -10.48 17.84 15.21
CA TYR A 118 -10.63 19.28 15.39
C TYR A 118 -11.84 19.88 14.63
N GLY A 119 -12.72 19.06 14.04
CA GLY A 119 -13.90 19.54 13.32
C GLY A 119 -13.60 20.25 11.99
N LEU A 120 -12.48 19.90 11.34
CA LEU A 120 -12.07 20.40 10.02
C LEU A 120 -12.28 19.31 8.94
N PRO A 121 -13.54 18.97 8.59
CA PRO A 121 -13.85 17.81 7.74
C PRO A 121 -13.27 17.93 6.33
N VAL A 122 -13.16 19.16 5.79
CA VAL A 122 -12.60 19.40 4.45
C VAL A 122 -11.17 18.88 4.36
N TRP A 123 -10.32 19.21 5.33
CA TRP A 123 -8.94 18.70 5.38
C TRP A 123 -8.90 17.19 5.64
N GLY A 124 -9.82 16.68 6.48
CA GLY A 124 -10.00 15.26 6.69
C GLY A 124 -10.22 14.49 5.37
N PHE A 125 -11.15 14.97 4.55
CA PHE A 125 -11.48 14.37 3.25
C PHE A 125 -10.37 14.55 2.22
N ILE A 126 -9.71 15.71 2.15
CA ILE A 126 -8.60 15.92 1.20
C ILE A 126 -7.46 14.94 1.51
N LEU A 127 -7.02 14.89 2.76
CA LEU A 127 -5.88 14.06 3.16
C LEU A 127 -6.18 12.56 3.03
N GLY A 128 -7.33 12.12 3.52
CA GLY A 128 -7.74 10.71 3.39
C GLY A 128 -8.07 10.33 1.94
N GLY A 129 -8.67 11.24 1.18
CA GLY A 129 -9.01 11.05 -0.23
C GLY A 129 -7.78 10.84 -1.10
N LEU A 130 -6.68 11.55 -0.83
CA LEU A 130 -5.39 11.31 -1.49
C LEU A 130 -4.89 9.88 -1.27
N VAL A 131 -5.05 9.36 -0.05
CA VAL A 131 -4.66 7.98 0.27
C VAL A 131 -5.57 6.98 -0.45
N VAL A 132 -6.88 7.21 -0.48
CA VAL A 132 -7.84 6.38 -1.23
C VAL A 132 -7.53 6.36 -2.72
N ALA A 133 -7.23 7.51 -3.33
CA ALA A 133 -6.87 7.60 -4.73
C ALA A 133 -5.58 6.81 -5.02
N GLY A 134 -4.54 7.02 -4.23
CA GLY A 134 -3.28 6.27 -4.35
C GLY A 134 -3.45 4.76 -4.15
N GLY A 135 -4.23 4.35 -3.15
CA GLY A 135 -4.54 2.95 -2.86
C GLY A 135 -5.38 2.28 -3.96
N THR A 136 -6.32 3.00 -4.55
CA THR A 136 -7.13 2.53 -5.69
C THR A 136 -6.27 2.33 -6.94
N ILE A 137 -5.38 3.28 -7.25
CA ILE A 137 -4.44 3.15 -8.37
C ILE A 137 -3.51 1.96 -8.14
N LEU A 138 -2.97 1.80 -6.92
CA LEU A 138 -2.11 0.67 -6.56
C LEU A 138 -2.83 -0.67 -6.68
N THR A 139 -4.09 -0.73 -6.26
CA THR A 139 -4.93 -1.94 -6.36
C THR A 139 -5.20 -2.33 -7.81
N THR A 140 -5.45 -1.37 -8.69
CA THR A 140 -5.85 -1.63 -10.08
C THR A 140 -4.65 -1.85 -11.01
N THR A 141 -3.58 -1.07 -10.84
CA THR A 141 -2.45 -1.01 -11.78
C THR A 141 -1.14 -1.58 -11.23
N LEU A 142 -1.10 -1.90 -9.92
CA LEU A 142 0.14 -2.15 -9.17
C LEU A 142 1.15 -0.99 -9.23
N TRP A 143 0.73 0.20 -9.66
CA TRP A 143 1.57 1.39 -9.62
C TRP A 143 1.47 2.05 -8.24
N CYS A 144 2.60 2.21 -7.57
CA CYS A 144 2.68 2.80 -6.24
C CYS A 144 3.34 4.18 -6.34
N LEU A 145 2.57 5.25 -6.12
CA LEU A 145 3.07 6.64 -6.11
C LEU A 145 4.26 6.82 -5.18
N GLY A 146 4.21 6.24 -3.97
CA GLY A 146 5.31 6.31 -3.01
C GLY A 146 6.60 5.67 -3.53
N SER A 147 6.52 4.50 -4.17
CA SER A 147 7.70 3.84 -4.76
C SER A 147 8.29 4.63 -5.93
N TRP A 148 7.45 5.32 -6.71
CA TRP A 148 7.92 6.20 -7.79
C TRP A 148 8.65 7.41 -7.22
N TRP A 149 8.08 8.08 -6.22
CA TRP A 149 8.73 9.21 -5.52
C TRP A 149 10.05 8.78 -4.87
N TYR A 150 10.05 7.63 -4.20
CA TYR A 150 11.25 7.01 -3.65
C TYR A 150 12.32 6.79 -4.73
N GLY A 151 11.93 6.28 -5.90
CA GLY A 151 12.82 6.16 -7.05
C GLY A 151 13.38 7.51 -7.51
N VAL A 152 12.57 8.56 -7.60
CA VAL A 152 13.06 9.90 -8.01
C VAL A 152 14.06 10.46 -6.99
N VAL A 153 13.76 10.36 -5.70
CA VAL A 153 14.59 10.94 -4.63
C VAL A 153 15.88 10.13 -4.40
N PHE A 154 15.79 8.79 -4.37
CA PHE A 154 16.91 7.93 -3.97
C PHE A 154 17.65 7.27 -5.15
N ARG A 155 17.05 7.15 -6.34
CA ARG A 155 17.75 6.60 -7.52
C ARG A 155 18.66 7.64 -8.19
N ASN A 156 18.39 8.94 -7.99
CA ASN A 156 19.33 9.99 -8.38
C ASN A 156 20.61 10.00 -7.51
N ALA A 157 20.64 9.26 -6.39
CA ALA A 157 21.84 9.12 -5.54
C ALA A 157 22.73 7.91 -5.92
N THR A 158 22.30 7.06 -6.86
CA THR A 158 23.06 5.88 -7.34
C THR A 158 23.51 5.99 -8.79
N ALA A 159 23.39 7.18 -9.39
CA ALA A 159 23.91 7.54 -10.71
C ALA A 159 25.24 8.31 -10.63
N LYS A 160 26.12 7.92 -9.70
CA LYS A 160 27.52 8.32 -9.67
C LYS A 160 28.40 7.08 -9.70
#